data_AF-A0A9X9PXP3-F1
#
_entry.id   AF-A0A9X9PXP3-F1
#
_cell.length_a   1.000
_cell.length_b   1.000
_cell.length_c   1.000
_cell.angle_alpha   90.00
_cell.angle_beta   90.00
_cell.angle_gamma   90.00
#
_symmetry.space_group_name_H-M   'P 1'
#
loop_
_entity.id
_entity.type
_entity.pdbx_description
1 polymer ?
#
loop_
_entity_poly.entity_id
_entity_poly.type
_entity_poly.pdbx_seq_one_letter_code
_entity_poly.pdbx_strand_id
1 'polypeptide(L)'
;MYPTQGGGEAWGISVLNPNKTKPQGRCEGAHPRLLLSFPSGQLSFGFEQDPRQGAVYLSSVALEYNVSFPRAAQWTFSGQNSSLRALQAPLGQSFSCRNASVALAPSLRLDLLGLKLQAARLPPSGAFGPSFSCPSDQFNLLPVIIGLVALGLLALVLVTFCVVRRRPPSYQAL
;
A
#
# COMPACT_ATOMS: atom_id res chain seq x y z
N MET A 1 2.81 8.95 19.41
CA MET A 1 3.27 8.47 20.73
C MET A 1 2.10 8.54 21.71
N TYR A 2 2.13 7.78 22.80
CA TYR A 2 1.11 7.81 23.84
C TYR A 2 1.67 8.37 25.16
N PRO A 3 0.85 9.07 25.96
CA PRO A 3 1.28 9.62 27.23
C PRO A 3 1.53 8.52 28.25
N THR A 4 2.57 8.69 29.05
CA THR A 4 2.93 7.77 30.13
C THR A 4 2.56 8.32 31.49
N GLN A 5 2.37 7.44 32.49
CA GLN A 5 2.04 7.82 33.86
C GLN A 5 3.09 8.74 34.52
N GLY A 6 4.34 8.70 34.04
CA GLY A 6 5.43 9.57 34.51
C GLY A 6 5.53 10.91 33.78
N GLY A 7 4.56 11.30 32.96
CA GLY A 7 4.54 12.57 32.23
C GLY A 7 5.38 12.61 30.94
N GLY A 8 6.01 11.49 30.55
CA GLY A 8 6.71 11.36 29.27
C GLY A 8 5.85 10.76 28.17
N GLU A 9 6.41 10.61 26.96
CA GLU A 9 5.78 9.93 25.84
C GLU A 9 6.50 8.62 25.49
N ALA A 10 5.74 7.63 25.01
CA ALA A 10 6.28 6.36 24.52
C ALA A 10 5.57 5.90 23.24
N TRP A 11 6.11 4.87 22.60
CA TRP A 11 5.49 4.22 21.44
C TRP A 11 5.49 2.70 21.65
N GLY A 12 4.62 2.02 20.92
CA GLY A 12 4.47 0.57 21.00
C GLY A 12 3.74 0.04 19.77
N ILE A 13 3.88 -1.26 19.55
CA ILE A 13 3.21 -1.98 18.48
C ILE A 13 2.40 -3.09 19.12
N SER A 14 1.20 -3.33 18.60
CA SER A 14 0.38 -4.45 19.01
C SER A 14 -0.17 -5.14 17.76
N VAL A 15 -0.04 -6.46 17.71
CA VAL A 15 -0.45 -7.27 16.56
C VAL A 15 -1.79 -7.93 16.87
N LEU A 16 -2.76 -7.75 15.98
CA LEU A 16 -4.07 -8.41 16.09
C LEU A 16 -3.93 -9.90 15.77
N ASN A 17 -4.48 -10.75 16.65
CA ASN A 17 -4.45 -12.19 16.47
C ASN A 17 -5.63 -12.63 15.58
N PRO A 18 -5.40 -13.14 14.36
CA PRO A 18 -6.47 -13.55 13.46
C PRO A 18 -7.32 -14.69 14.03
N ASN A 19 -6.74 -15.61 14.81
CA ASN A 19 -7.47 -16.74 15.40
C ASN A 19 -8.51 -16.31 16.44
N LYS A 20 -8.39 -15.10 16.98
CA LYS A 20 -9.34 -14.51 17.93
C LYS A 20 -10.18 -13.39 17.32
N THR A 21 -10.09 -13.18 16.01
CA THR A 21 -10.78 -12.09 15.31
C THR A 21 -11.93 -12.65 14.49
N LYS A 22 -13.13 -12.12 14.68
CA LYS A 22 -14.35 -12.50 13.97
C LYS A 22 -14.69 -11.44 12.91
N PRO A 23 -14.71 -11.80 11.61
CA PRO A 23 -15.14 -10.90 10.56
C PRO A 23 -16.66 -10.83 10.50
N GLN A 24 -17.17 -9.63 10.29
CA GLN A 24 -18.57 -9.30 10.05
C GLN A 24 -18.61 -8.23 8.98
N GLY A 25 -19.68 -8.09 8.22
CA GLY A 25 -19.72 -7.09 7.17
C GLY A 25 -21.08 -6.94 6.54
N ARG A 26 -21.21 -5.87 5.76
CA ARG A 26 -22.42 -5.59 4.97
C ARG A 26 -22.04 -5.09 3.60
N CYS A 27 -22.75 -5.58 2.60
CA CYS A 27 -22.61 -5.16 1.21
C CYS A 27 -23.83 -4.30 0.85
N GLU A 28 -23.83 -3.04 1.29
CA GLU A 28 -24.93 -2.10 1.04
C GLU A 28 -24.60 -1.23 -0.17
N GLY A 29 -25.04 -1.66 -1.36
CA GLY A 29 -24.88 -0.92 -2.62
C GLY A 29 -23.43 -0.50 -2.90
N ALA A 30 -23.19 0.81 -3.01
CA ALA A 30 -21.88 1.40 -3.29
C ALA A 30 -20.94 1.51 -2.07
N HIS A 31 -21.40 1.14 -0.86
CA HIS A 31 -20.65 1.35 0.39
C HIS A 31 -20.45 0.06 1.21
N PRO A 32 -19.63 -0.90 0.73
CA PRO A 32 -19.34 -2.10 1.49
C PRO A 32 -18.57 -1.80 2.78
N ARG A 33 -18.86 -2.56 3.84
CA ARG A 33 -18.20 -2.44 5.15
C ARG A 33 -17.73 -3.79 5.66
N LEU A 34 -16.53 -3.79 6.24
CA LEU A 34 -15.94 -4.93 6.94
C LEU A 34 -15.64 -4.52 8.39
N LEU A 35 -16.17 -5.26 9.34
CA LEU A 35 -15.93 -5.12 10.77
C LEU A 35 -15.18 -6.36 11.26
N LEU A 36 -14.04 -6.14 11.89
CA LEU A 36 -13.25 -7.18 12.56
C LEU A 36 -13.41 -6.98 14.07
N SER A 37 -14.15 -7.88 14.71
CA SER A 37 -14.36 -7.87 16.16
C SER A 37 -13.37 -8.82 16.84
N PHE A 38 -12.69 -8.37 17.89
CA PHE A 38 -11.76 -9.17 18.68
C PHE A 38 -11.99 -8.91 20.18
N PRO A 39 -11.50 -9.76 21.11
CA PRO A 39 -11.87 -9.66 22.53
C PRO A 39 -11.60 -8.29 23.17
N SER A 40 -10.61 -7.58 22.67
CA SER A 40 -10.14 -6.29 23.17
C SER A 40 -10.63 -5.09 22.34
N GLY A 41 -11.55 -5.27 21.39
CA GLY A 41 -12.07 -4.15 20.61
C GLY A 41 -12.54 -4.51 19.20
N GLN A 42 -12.50 -3.53 18.32
CA GLN A 42 -13.02 -3.66 16.96
C GLN A 42 -12.28 -2.77 15.97
N LEU A 43 -12.14 -3.26 14.74
CA LEU A 43 -11.54 -2.55 13.61
C LEU A 43 -12.51 -2.58 12.43
N SER A 44 -12.93 -1.41 11.96
CA SER A 44 -13.86 -1.25 10.85
C SER A 44 -13.16 -0.64 9.64
N PHE A 45 -13.49 -1.18 8.47
CA PHE A 45 -13.11 -0.68 7.15
C PHE A 45 -14.37 -0.35 6.38
N GLY A 46 -14.49 0.90 5.92
CA GLY A 46 -15.52 1.33 4.99
C GLY A 46 -14.92 1.57 3.62
N PHE A 47 -15.59 1.04 2.60
CA PHE A 47 -15.21 1.20 1.20
C PHE A 47 -16.25 2.02 0.47
N GLU A 48 -15.83 2.67 -0.60
CA GLU A 48 -16.69 3.45 -1.48
C GLU A 48 -16.37 3.11 -2.93
N GLN A 49 -17.41 2.85 -3.71
CA GLN A 49 -17.31 2.65 -5.15
C GLN A 49 -17.42 4.00 -5.86
N ASP A 50 -16.43 4.32 -6.69
CA ASP A 50 -16.44 5.45 -7.62
C ASP A 50 -16.88 4.96 -9.00
N PRO A 51 -18.16 5.11 -9.39
CA PRO A 51 -18.64 4.68 -10.68
C PRO A 51 -18.06 5.50 -11.84
N ARG A 52 -17.58 6.72 -11.60
CA ARG A 52 -16.98 7.56 -12.65
C ARG A 52 -15.60 7.05 -13.03
N GLN A 53 -14.82 6.64 -12.03
CA GLN A 53 -13.48 6.06 -12.24
C GLN A 53 -13.51 4.54 -12.42
N GLY A 54 -14.67 3.90 -12.26
CA GLY A 54 -14.80 2.43 -12.30
C GLY A 54 -13.93 1.74 -11.25
N ALA A 55 -13.80 2.35 -10.06
CA ALA A 55 -12.90 1.89 -9.00
C ALA A 55 -13.61 1.75 -7.65
N VAL A 56 -12.99 1.04 -6.72
CA VAL A 56 -13.36 0.99 -5.31
C VAL A 56 -12.14 1.35 -4.47
N TYR A 57 -12.34 2.12 -3.40
CA TYR A 57 -11.27 2.52 -2.49
C TYR A 57 -11.73 2.44 -1.03
N LEU A 58 -10.76 2.41 -0.13
CA LEU A 58 -10.97 2.54 1.31
C LEU A 58 -11.26 4.01 1.64
N SER A 59 -12.51 4.29 2.03
CA SER A 59 -13.01 5.63 2.36
C SER A 59 -12.90 5.94 3.84
N SER A 60 -13.01 4.92 4.68
CA SER A 60 -12.96 5.10 6.13
C SER A 60 -12.33 3.92 6.85
N VAL A 61 -11.66 4.22 7.97
CA VAL A 61 -11.19 3.23 8.94
C VAL A 61 -11.47 3.75 10.33
N ALA A 62 -11.99 2.90 11.22
CA ALA A 62 -12.08 3.21 12.64
C ALA A 62 -11.61 2.03 13.47
N LEU A 63 -10.83 2.31 14.52
CA LEU A 63 -10.32 1.35 15.48
C LEU A 63 -10.75 1.79 16.88
N GLU A 64 -11.16 0.81 17.67
CA GLU A 64 -11.30 0.91 19.11
C GLU A 64 -10.56 -0.29 19.69
N TYR A 65 -9.54 -0.04 20.51
CA TYR A 65 -8.66 -1.09 21.00
C TYR A 65 -8.28 -0.86 22.46
N ASN A 66 -8.79 -1.71 23.34
CA ASN A 66 -8.45 -1.78 24.75
C ASN A 66 -7.18 -2.64 24.92
N VAL A 67 -6.04 -1.97 25.06
CA VAL A 67 -4.74 -2.62 25.19
C VAL A 67 -3.87 -1.85 26.18
N SER A 68 -3.17 -2.60 27.02
CA SER A 68 -2.20 -2.03 27.96
C SER A 68 -0.82 -1.97 27.33
N PHE A 69 -0.33 -0.74 27.12
CA PHE A 69 1.06 -0.53 26.79
C PHE A 69 1.86 -0.20 28.06
N PRO A 70 3.17 -0.56 28.11
CA PRO A 70 4.01 -0.29 29.27
C PRO A 70 3.99 1.18 29.68
N ARG A 71 3.69 1.46 30.95
CA ARG A 71 3.61 2.82 31.53
C ARG A 71 2.57 3.74 30.88
N ALA A 72 1.67 3.25 30.02
CA ALA A 72 0.64 4.09 29.41
C ALA A 72 -0.28 4.70 30.47
N ALA A 73 -0.60 5.99 30.29
CA ALA A 73 -1.57 6.71 31.12
C ALA A 73 -3.03 6.40 30.73
N GLN A 74 -3.23 5.71 29.60
CA GLN A 74 -4.54 5.33 29.08
C GLN A 74 -4.57 3.84 28.73
N TRP A 75 -5.78 3.26 28.73
CA TRP A 75 -6.01 1.85 28.44
C TRP A 75 -6.74 1.60 27.11
N THR A 76 -7.45 2.61 26.62
CA THR A 76 -8.23 2.54 25.38
C THR A 76 -7.58 3.43 24.33
N PHE A 77 -7.31 2.85 23.17
CA PHE A 77 -6.78 3.51 22.00
C PHE A 77 -7.84 3.49 20.91
N SER A 78 -8.36 4.66 20.57
CA SER A 78 -9.35 4.80 19.50
C SER A 78 -8.90 5.84 18.48
N GLY A 79 -9.29 5.62 17.22
CA GLY A 79 -9.05 6.58 16.16
C GLY A 79 -9.92 6.27 14.96
N GLN A 80 -10.27 7.32 14.21
CA GLN A 80 -11.07 7.19 13.00
C GLN A 80 -10.56 8.18 11.96
N ASN A 81 -10.49 7.70 10.73
CA ASN A 81 -10.26 8.53 9.56
C ASN A 81 -11.33 8.21 8.53
N SER A 82 -12.18 9.19 8.20
CA SER A 82 -13.35 9.06 7.32
C SER A 82 -13.19 9.78 5.98
N SER A 83 -12.00 10.31 5.69
CA SER A 83 -11.69 11.02 4.44
C SER A 83 -10.51 10.37 3.72
N LEU A 84 -10.42 9.04 3.80
CA LEU A 84 -9.37 8.27 3.15
C LEU A 84 -9.69 8.07 1.67
N ARG A 85 -8.64 8.01 0.86
CA ARG A 85 -8.69 7.42 -0.48
C ARG A 85 -7.47 6.54 -0.66
N ALA A 86 -7.51 5.39 0.01
CA ALA A 86 -6.40 4.43 0.05
C ALA A 86 -6.83 3.07 -0.51
N LEU A 87 -5.86 2.17 -0.75
CA LEU A 87 -6.10 0.79 -1.17
C LEU A 87 -7.02 0.67 -2.40
N GLN A 88 -6.90 1.63 -3.34
CA GLN A 88 -7.78 1.74 -4.49
C GLN A 88 -7.48 0.63 -5.51
N ALA A 89 -8.53 -0.01 -6.01
CA ALA A 89 -8.45 -0.97 -7.12
C ALA A 89 -9.61 -0.79 -8.11
N PRO A 90 -9.44 -1.15 -9.40
CA PRO A 90 -10.54 -1.23 -10.35
C PRO A 90 -11.65 -2.17 -9.86
N LEU A 91 -12.91 -1.87 -10.20
CA LEU A 91 -14.03 -2.74 -9.84
C LEU A 91 -13.85 -4.16 -10.40
N GLY A 92 -13.98 -5.17 -9.54
CA GLY A 92 -13.79 -6.58 -9.91
C GLY A 92 -12.36 -7.11 -9.79
N GLN A 93 -11.40 -6.25 -9.45
CA GLN A 93 -10.03 -6.63 -9.15
C GLN A 93 -9.76 -6.62 -7.64
N SER A 94 -8.79 -7.42 -7.21
CA SER A 94 -8.27 -7.42 -5.84
C SER A 94 -7.11 -6.43 -5.72
N PHE A 95 -7.05 -5.67 -4.63
CA PHE A 95 -5.90 -4.87 -4.26
C PHE A 95 -4.88 -5.75 -3.54
N SER A 96 -3.60 -5.69 -3.94
CA SER A 96 -2.50 -6.43 -3.31
C SER A 96 -1.35 -5.50 -2.96
N CYS A 97 -0.80 -5.63 -1.77
CA CYS A 97 0.36 -4.86 -1.32
C CYS A 97 1.13 -5.60 -0.22
N ARG A 98 2.46 -5.64 -0.29
CA ARG A 98 3.30 -6.25 0.73
C ARG A 98 3.17 -5.51 2.06
N ASN A 99 3.31 -4.19 2.04
CA ASN A 99 3.21 -3.33 3.21
C ASN A 99 2.39 -2.08 2.86
N ALA A 100 1.32 -1.84 3.61
CA ALA A 100 0.56 -0.59 3.55
C ALA A 100 0.36 -0.05 4.97
N SER A 101 0.24 1.26 5.12
CA SER A 101 -0.06 1.89 6.41
C SER A 101 -1.15 2.94 6.24
N VAL A 102 -2.03 3.05 7.23
CA VAL A 102 -3.13 4.01 7.27
C VAL A 102 -3.08 4.73 8.61
N ALA A 103 -3.15 6.06 8.59
CA ALA A 103 -3.22 6.86 9.82
C ALA A 103 -4.68 7.02 10.27
N LEU A 104 -4.98 6.62 11.50
CA LEU A 104 -6.31 6.74 12.12
C LEU A 104 -6.42 7.97 13.02
N ALA A 105 -5.31 8.36 13.64
CA ALA A 105 -5.16 9.58 14.42
C ALA A 105 -3.69 10.02 14.37
N PRO A 106 -3.31 11.24 14.80
CA PRO A 106 -1.92 11.70 14.79
C PRO A 106 -0.94 10.74 15.49
N SER A 107 -1.39 10.07 16.54
CA SER A 107 -0.60 9.14 17.35
C SER A 107 -0.92 7.66 17.11
N LEU A 108 -1.84 7.32 16.19
CA LEU A 108 -2.34 5.96 15.96
C LEU A 108 -2.35 5.63 14.46
N ARG A 109 -1.60 4.58 14.11
CA ARG A 109 -1.47 4.07 12.74
C ARG A 109 -1.81 2.59 12.72
N LEU A 110 -2.36 2.15 11.59
CA LEU A 110 -2.64 0.75 11.29
C LEU A 110 -1.71 0.31 10.17
N ASP A 111 -0.91 -0.70 10.45
CA ASP A 111 -0.05 -1.34 9.46
C ASP A 111 -0.73 -2.61 8.93
N LEU A 112 -0.80 -2.72 7.62
CA LEU A 112 -1.41 -3.80 6.87
C LEU A 112 -0.28 -4.54 6.12
N LEU A 113 0.05 -5.73 6.61
CA LEU A 113 1.15 -6.55 6.09
C LEU A 113 0.58 -7.74 5.29
N GLY A 114 1.19 -8.05 4.15
CA GLY A 114 0.72 -9.13 3.26
C GLY A 114 -0.70 -8.91 2.76
N LEU A 115 -1.05 -7.66 2.47
CA LEU A 115 -2.41 -7.24 2.17
C LEU A 115 -2.87 -7.79 0.83
N LYS A 116 -4.01 -8.49 0.84
CA LYS A 116 -4.79 -8.78 -0.36
C LYS A 116 -6.27 -8.69 -0.03
N LEU A 117 -7.02 -7.83 -0.71
CA LEU A 117 -8.46 -7.64 -0.47
C LEU A 117 -9.22 -7.29 -1.75
N GLN A 118 -10.54 -7.49 -1.74
CA GLN A 118 -11.44 -7.04 -2.79
C GLN A 118 -12.76 -6.63 -2.16
N ALA A 119 -13.20 -5.40 -2.41
CA ALA A 119 -14.36 -4.82 -1.74
C ALA A 119 -15.59 -4.68 -2.65
N ALA A 120 -15.43 -4.87 -3.97
CA ALA A 120 -16.53 -4.72 -4.94
C ALA A 120 -16.46 -5.75 -6.06
N ARG A 121 -17.64 -6.08 -6.61
CA ARG A 121 -17.84 -7.07 -7.69
C ARG A 121 -17.11 -8.39 -7.42
N LEU A 122 -17.42 -8.98 -6.27
CA LEU A 122 -16.83 -10.26 -5.86
C LEU A 122 -17.28 -11.39 -6.82
N PRO A 123 -16.35 -12.26 -7.27
CA PRO A 123 -16.70 -13.43 -8.05
C PRO A 123 -17.60 -14.41 -7.26
N PRO A 124 -18.55 -15.10 -7.92
CA PRO A 124 -19.40 -16.09 -7.26
C PRO A 124 -18.62 -17.30 -6.73
N SER A 125 -17.41 -17.54 -7.24
CA SER A 125 -16.52 -18.60 -6.76
C SER A 125 -15.96 -18.34 -5.37
N GLY A 126 -16.09 -17.12 -4.83
CA GLY A 126 -15.45 -16.70 -3.58
C GLY A 126 -13.95 -16.45 -3.69
N ALA A 127 -13.36 -16.65 -4.87
CA ALA A 127 -11.95 -16.34 -5.12
C ALA A 127 -11.75 -14.84 -5.42
N PHE A 128 -10.52 -14.36 -5.20
CA PHE A 128 -10.14 -13.02 -5.66
C PHE A 128 -10.12 -12.94 -7.19
N GLY A 129 -10.55 -11.79 -7.71
CA GLY A 129 -10.32 -11.42 -9.10
C GLY A 129 -8.85 -11.10 -9.39
N PRO A 130 -8.54 -10.60 -10.60
CA PRO A 130 -7.19 -10.19 -10.99
C PRO A 130 -6.57 -9.25 -9.95
N SER A 131 -5.25 -9.38 -9.73
CA SER A 131 -4.53 -8.63 -8.70
C SER A 131 -4.01 -7.30 -9.24
N PHE A 132 -4.40 -6.21 -8.59
CA PHE A 132 -3.89 -4.85 -8.78
C PHE A 132 -2.91 -4.51 -7.67
N SER A 133 -1.63 -4.37 -8.02
CA SER A 133 -0.55 -4.15 -7.05
C SER A 133 -0.35 -2.68 -6.71
N CYS A 134 -0.07 -2.39 -5.44
CA CYS A 134 0.25 -1.05 -4.97
C CYS A 134 1.54 -0.49 -5.61
N PRO A 135 1.67 0.84 -5.79
CA PRO A 135 2.85 1.45 -6.41
C PRO A 135 4.17 1.09 -5.73
N SER A 136 4.18 0.92 -4.41
CA SER A 136 5.39 0.57 -3.65
C SER A 136 5.93 -0.83 -3.97
N ASP A 137 5.08 -1.75 -4.44
CA ASP A 137 5.48 -3.09 -4.88
C ASP A 137 5.81 -3.15 -6.37
N GLN A 138 5.53 -2.08 -7.12
CA GLN A 138 5.84 -2.04 -8.54
C GLN A 138 7.33 -1.80 -8.73
N PHE A 139 8.03 -2.81 -9.24
CA PHE A 139 9.41 -2.64 -9.66
C PHE A 139 9.46 -1.78 -10.92
N ASN A 140 9.79 -0.50 -10.75
CA ASN A 140 9.90 0.43 -11.86
C ASN A 140 11.12 0.08 -12.72
N LEU A 141 10.90 -0.59 -13.85
CA LEU A 141 11.96 -0.92 -14.83
C LEU A 141 12.48 0.31 -15.59
N LEU A 142 11.79 1.45 -15.48
CA LEU A 142 12.09 2.66 -16.24
C LEU A 142 13.55 3.14 -16.07
N PRO A 143 14.11 3.26 -14.84
CA PRO A 143 15.51 3.66 -14.66
C PRO A 143 16.50 2.64 -15.25
N VAL A 144 16.17 1.35 -15.18
CA VAL A 144 16.99 0.27 -15.75
C VAL A 144 17.04 0.38 -17.26
N ILE A 145 15.88 0.56 -17.90
CA ILE A 145 15.77 0.73 -19.36
C ILE A 145 16.56 1.97 -19.81
N ILE A 146 16.38 3.11 -19.12
CA ILE A 146 17.13 4.35 -19.42
C ILE A 146 18.64 4.10 -19.30
N GLY A 147 19.08 3.40 -18.25
CA GLY A 147 20.49 3.05 -18.05
C GLY A 147 21.05 2.19 -19.19
N LEU A 148 20.31 1.17 -19.63
CA LEU A 148 20.74 0.30 -20.74
C LEU A 148 20.83 1.06 -22.07
N VAL A 149 19.86 1.94 -22.36
CA VAL A 149 19.88 2.76 -23.58
C VAL A 149 21.07 3.73 -23.56
N ALA A 150 21.31 4.41 -22.43
CA ALA A 150 22.44 5.33 -22.29
C ALA A 150 23.79 4.62 -22.45
N LEU A 151 23.95 3.43 -21.86
CA LEU A 151 25.15 2.62 -21.99
C LEU A 151 25.38 2.17 -23.44
N GLY A 152 24.32 1.75 -24.14
CA GLY A 152 24.38 1.36 -25.55
C GLY A 152 24.81 2.51 -26.47
N LEU A 153 24.25 3.71 -26.27
CA LEU A 153 24.63 4.90 -27.03
C LEU A 153 26.08 5.29 -26.78
N LEU A 154 26.54 5.24 -25.52
CA LEU A 154 27.93 5.53 -25.19
C LEU A 154 28.90 4.54 -25.87
N ALA A 155 28.59 3.24 -25.82
CA ALA A 155 29.39 2.23 -26.50
C ALA A 155 29.46 2.46 -28.01
N LEU A 156 28.34 2.83 -28.65
CA LEU A 156 28.30 3.16 -30.07
C LEU A 156 29.21 4.36 -30.40
N VAL A 157 29.17 5.42 -29.60
CA VAL A 157 30.04 6.59 -29.76
C VAL A 157 31.51 6.22 -29.60
N LEU A 158 31.86 5.37 -28.63
CA LEU A 158 33.23 4.92 -28.43
C LEU A 158 33.74 4.04 -29.57
N VAL A 159 32.92 3.12 -30.09
CA VAL A 159 33.28 2.26 -31.22
C VAL A 159 33.52 3.11 -32.47
N THR A 160 32.59 4.02 -32.80
CA THR A 160 32.73 4.92 -33.95
C THR A 160 33.97 5.79 -33.83
N PHE A 161 34.23 6.37 -32.65
CA PHE A 161 35.44 7.13 -32.38
C PHE A 161 36.73 6.32 -32.56
N CYS A 162 36.77 5.09 -32.05
CA CYS A 162 37.90 4.18 -32.22
C CYS A 162 38.15 3.83 -33.69
N VAL A 163 37.08 3.58 -34.47
CA VAL A 163 37.20 3.30 -35.91
C VAL A 163 37.71 4.52 -36.68
N VAL A 164 37.18 5.72 -36.39
CA VAL A 164 37.62 6.97 -37.03
C VAL A 164 39.09 7.27 -36.71
N ARG A 165 39.50 7.15 -35.45
CA ARG A 165 40.90 7.37 -35.05
C ARG A 165 41.88 6.34 -35.64
N ARG A 166 41.42 5.11 -35.92
CA ARG A 166 42.25 4.06 -36.52
C ARG A 166 42.40 4.18 -38.03
N ARG A 167 41.70 5.10 -38.71
CA ARG A 167 41.96 5.36 -40.14
C ARG A 167 43.24 6.20 -40.28
N PRO A 168 44.32 5.68 -40.91
CA PRO A 168 45.47 6.51 -41.25
C PRO A 168 45.04 7.60 -42.25
N PRO A 169 45.67 8.80 -42.23
CA PRO A 169 45.39 9.84 -43.22
C PRO A 169 45.74 9.30 -44.60
N SER A 170 44.74 9.00 -45.40
CA SER A 170 44.91 8.66 -46.81
C SER A 170 45.24 9.93 -47.59
N TYR A 171 46.52 10.32 -47.58
CA TYR A 171 47.07 11.24 -48.57
C TYR A 171 47.11 10.47 -49.91
N GLN A 172 46.18 10.75 -50.81
CA GLN A 172 46.41 10.56 -52.24
C GLN A 172 47.18 11.78 -52.74
N ALA A 173 48.47 11.61 -53.00
CA ALA A 173 49.20 12.55 -53.84
C ALA A 173 48.75 12.30 -55.29
N LEU A 174 48.22 13.36 -55.93
CA LEU A 174 47.97 13.44 -57.36
C LEU A 174 49.28 13.35 -58.15
#